data_AF-A0A925DCD9-F1
#
_entry.id   AF-A0A925DCD9-F1
#
_cell.length_a   1.000
_cell.length_b   1.000
_cell.length_c   1.000
_cell.angle_alpha   90.00
_cell.angle_beta   90.00
_cell.angle_gamma   90.00
#
_symmetry.space_group_name_H-M   'P 1'
#
loop_
_entity.id
_entity.type
_entity.pdbx_description
1 polymer ?
#
loop_
_entity_poly.entity_id
_entity_poly.type
_entity_poly.pdbx_seq_one_letter_code
_entity_poly.pdbx_strand_id
1 'polypeptide(L)'
;MNLILLRHGYPIANIPADQRLAYYNAQEKAQVAGDAGDFQRLIATAEKTSLTKFLEMVSGNVGADAEEKGLYFFERIKDHL
;
A
#
# COMPACT_ATOMS: atom_id res chain seq x y z
N MET A 1 -5.94 -12.76 2.12
CA MET A 1 -5.67 -11.30 2.08
C MET A 1 -5.15 -10.89 0.70
N ASN A 2 -3.86 -11.05 0.36
CA ASN A 2 -3.31 -10.61 -0.94
C ASN A 2 -4.02 -11.13 -2.19
N LEU A 3 -4.50 -12.39 -2.19
CA LEU A 3 -5.28 -12.90 -3.32
C LEU A 3 -6.57 -12.10 -3.59
N ILE A 4 -7.25 -11.64 -2.54
CA ILE A 4 -8.47 -10.84 -2.67
C ILE A 4 -8.12 -9.45 -3.19
N LEU A 5 -7.07 -8.82 -2.64
CA LEU A 5 -6.57 -7.52 -3.10
C LEU A 5 -6.26 -7.53 -4.60
N LEU A 6 -5.52 -8.55 -5.05
CA LEU A 6 -5.18 -8.73 -6.46
C LEU A 6 -6.41 -8.91 -7.35
N ARG A 7 -7.44 -9.65 -6.88
CA ARG A 7 -8.71 -9.79 -7.61
C ARG A 7 -9.46 -8.48 -7.80
N HIS A 8 -9.18 -7.48 -6.96
CA HIS A 8 -9.77 -6.14 -7.05
C HIS A 8 -8.81 -5.09 -7.64
N GLY A 9 -7.64 -5.49 -8.14
CA GLY A 9 -6.67 -4.58 -8.77
C GLY A 9 -5.78 -3.81 -7.79
N TYR A 10 -5.76 -4.19 -6.52
CA TYR A 10 -4.87 -3.60 -5.53
C TYR A 10 -3.49 -4.28 -5.53
N PRO A 11 -2.42 -3.56 -5.17
CA PRO A 11 -1.09 -4.15 -5.02
C PRO A 11 -1.01 -5.10 -3.83
N ILE A 12 0.05 -5.91 -3.78
CA ILE A 12 0.33 -6.79 -2.64
C ILE A 12 0.60 -5.94 -1.39
N ALA A 13 -0.13 -6.18 -0.31
CA ALA A 13 0.21 -5.69 1.02
C ALA A 13 1.39 -6.49 1.56
N ASN A 14 2.59 -5.88 1.52
CA ASN A 14 3.79 -6.46 2.10
C ASN A 14 3.94 -5.99 3.55
N ILE A 15 3.79 -6.91 4.50
CA ILE A 15 3.93 -6.62 5.93
C ILE A 15 5.32 -7.11 6.34
N PRO A 16 6.26 -6.21 6.62
CA PRO A 16 7.64 -6.60 6.93
C PRO A 16 7.73 -7.30 8.30
N ALA A 17 8.77 -8.12 8.46
CA ALA A 17 8.88 -9.04 9.61
C ALA A 17 9.06 -8.32 10.96
N ASP A 18 9.59 -7.10 10.95
CA ASP A 18 9.70 -6.21 12.10
C ASP A 18 8.33 -5.75 12.63
N GLN A 19 7.30 -5.72 11.78
CA GLN A 19 5.92 -5.41 12.17
C GLN A 19 5.12 -6.63 12.64
N ARG A 20 5.75 -7.79 12.79
CA ARG A 20 5.09 -9.04 13.19
C ARG A 20 4.30 -8.90 14.50
N LEU A 21 4.85 -8.21 15.50
CA LEU A 21 4.15 -8.02 16.78
C LEU A 21 2.89 -7.16 16.61
N ALA A 22 2.98 -6.05 15.87
CA ALA A 22 1.83 -5.20 15.59
C ALA A 22 0.73 -5.96 14.82
N TYR A 23 1.12 -6.81 13.88
CA TYR A 23 0.20 -7.68 13.15
C TYR A 23 -0.57 -8.64 14.07
N TYR A 24 0.12 -9.34 14.97
CA TYR A 24 -0.53 -10.27 15.89
C TYR A 24 -1.43 -9.54 16.90
N ASN A 25 -0.97 -8.42 17.47
CA ASN A 25 -1.78 -7.63 18.40
C ASN A 25 -3.07 -7.12 17.74
N ALA A 26 -2.99 -6.67 16.48
CA ALA A 26 -4.16 -6.23 15.72
C ALA A 26 -5.16 -7.37 15.46
N GLN A 27 -4.67 -8.60 15.21
CA GLN A 27 -5.54 -9.77 15.05
C GLN A 27 -6.18 -10.21 16.37
N GLU A 28 -5.41 -10.22 17.45
CA GLU A 28 -5.92 -10.57 18.77
C GLU A 28 -7.03 -9.59 19.19
N LYS A 29 -6.80 -8.29 19.01
CA LYS A 29 -7.83 -7.27 19.28
C LYS A 29 -9.09 -7.49 18.43
N ALA A 30 -8.93 -7.82 17.14
CA ALA A 30 -10.06 -8.13 16.28
C ALA A 30 -10.86 -9.35 16.75
N GLN A 31 -10.18 -10.37 17.27
CA GLN A 31 -10.79 -11.62 17.73
C GLN A 31 -11.44 -11.49 19.11
N VAL A 32 -10.78 -10.81 20.05
CA VAL A 32 -11.20 -10.73 21.45
C VAL A 32 -12.18 -9.57 21.68
N ALA A 33 -11.90 -8.41 21.06
CA ALA A 33 -12.70 -7.20 21.24
C ALA A 33 -13.67 -6.92 20.09
N GLY A 34 -13.65 -7.73 19.01
CA GLY A 34 -14.49 -7.52 17.83
C GLY A 34 -14.11 -6.28 17.00
N ASP A 35 -12.98 -5.64 17.29
CA ASP A 35 -12.51 -4.42 16.64
C ASP A 35 -11.39 -4.74 15.64
N ALA A 36 -11.73 -4.81 14.36
CA ALA A 36 -10.79 -5.05 13.28
C ALA A 36 -10.10 -3.77 12.75
N GLY A 37 -10.37 -2.59 13.34
CA GLY A 37 -9.91 -1.31 12.81
C GLY A 37 -8.39 -1.20 12.72
N ASP A 38 -7.67 -1.72 13.71
CA ASP A 38 -6.20 -1.70 13.71
C ASP A 38 -5.63 -2.63 12.64
N PHE A 39 -6.26 -3.79 12.44
CA PHE A 39 -5.89 -4.72 11.38
C PHE A 39 -6.13 -4.11 10.00
N GLN A 40 -7.31 -3.51 9.78
CA GLN A 40 -7.65 -2.83 8.53
C GLN A 40 -6.67 -1.68 8.23
N ARG A 41 -6.33 -0.86 9.22
CA ARG A 41 -5.33 0.21 9.08
C ARG A 41 -3.96 -0.31 8.72
N LEU A 42 -3.53 -1.42 9.32
CA LEU A 42 -2.25 -2.05 9.01
C LEU A 42 -2.20 -2.51 7.55
N ILE A 43 -3.23 -3.20 7.06
CA ILE A 43 -3.31 -3.63 5.66
C ILE A 43 -3.34 -2.41 4.72
N ALA A 44 -4.22 -1.44 4.97
CA ALA A 44 -4.34 -0.25 4.12
C ALA A 44 -3.02 0.55 4.03
N THR A 45 -2.28 0.64 5.13
CA THR A 45 -0.96 1.30 5.16
C THR A 45 0.06 0.53 4.33
N ALA A 46 0.08 -0.81 4.44
CA ALA A 46 0.98 -1.66 3.67
C ALA A 46 0.66 -1.60 2.17
N GLU A 47 -0.62 -1.66 1.78
CA GLU A 47 -1.05 -1.53 0.38
C GLU A 47 -0.69 -0.16 -0.21
N LYS A 48 -0.99 0.92 0.52
CA LYS A 48 -0.62 2.29 0.14
C LYS A 48 0.89 2.40 -0.08
N THR A 49 1.69 1.88 0.84
CA THR A 49 3.16 1.88 0.69
C THR A 49 3.61 1.15 -0.58
N SER A 50 3.03 -0.02 -0.87
CA SER A 50 3.31 -0.75 -2.10
C SER A 50 2.89 0.04 -3.34
N LEU A 51 1.69 0.65 -3.34
CA LEU A 51 1.21 1.48 -4.44
C LEU A 51 2.15 2.65 -4.73
N THR A 52 2.54 3.40 -3.69
CA THR A 52 3.46 4.54 -3.84
C THR A 52 4.77 4.10 -4.47
N LYS A 53 5.35 2.98 -4.00
CA LYS A 53 6.58 2.43 -4.59
C LYS A 53 6.43 2.05 -6.05
N PHE A 54 5.31 1.42 -6.43
CA PHE A 54 5.05 1.10 -7.83
C PHE A 54 4.91 2.36 -8.68
N LEU A 55 4.19 3.37 -8.20
CA LEU A 55 4.06 4.65 -8.89
C LEU A 55 5.42 5.33 -9.08
N GLU A 56 6.27 5.37 -8.05
CA GLU A 56 7.63 5.91 -8.14
C GLU A 56 8.48 5.19 -9.20
N MET A 57 8.36 3.86 -9.30
CA MET A 57 9.11 3.07 -10.29
C MET A 57 8.65 3.32 -11.73
N VAL A 58 7.36 3.59 -11.95
CA VAL A 58 6.80 3.75 -13.30
C VAL A 58 6.68 5.21 -13.75
N SER A 59 6.62 6.16 -12.81
CA SER A 59 6.40 7.58 -13.12
C SER A 59 7.54 8.20 -13.93
N GLY A 60 8.78 7.72 -13.77
CA GLY A 60 9.95 8.20 -14.50
C GLY A 60 10.30 7.41 -15.77
N ASN A 61 9.54 6.36 -16.13
CA ASN A 61 9.98 5.35 -17.10
C ASN A 61 9.12 5.32 -18.39
N VAL A 62 8.43 6.41 -18.71
CA VAL A 62 7.45 6.46 -19.81
C VAL A 62 8.06 7.10 -21.05
N GLY A 63 8.94 6.41 -21.78
CA GLY A 63 9.38 6.75 -23.15
C GLY A 63 9.98 8.16 -23.40
N ALA A 64 10.78 8.31 -24.45
CA ALA A 64 11.47 9.59 -24.75
C ALA A 64 10.53 10.81 -24.89
N ASP A 65 9.23 10.60 -25.18
CA ASP A 65 8.23 11.67 -25.35
C ASP A 65 7.38 11.97 -24.10
N ALA A 66 7.48 11.17 -23.02
CA ALA A 66 6.63 11.28 -21.83
C ALA A 66 7.38 11.26 -20.48
N GLU A 67 8.71 11.26 -20.48
CA GLU A 67 9.57 11.29 -19.28
C GLU A 67 9.16 12.35 -18.24
N GLU A 68 8.74 13.55 -18.66
CA GLU A 68 8.43 14.63 -17.70
C GLU A 68 6.98 14.63 -17.20
N LYS A 69 6.01 14.14 -18.00
CA LYS A 69 4.57 14.29 -17.67
C LYS A 69 4.13 13.34 -16.57
N GLY A 70 4.61 12.10 -16.60
CA GLY A 70 4.29 11.08 -15.59
C GLY A 70 4.86 11.44 -14.22
N LEU A 71 6.13 11.88 -14.20
CA LEU A 71 6.82 12.33 -13.00
C LEU A 71 6.16 13.58 -12.42
N TYR A 72 5.86 14.59 -13.25
CA TYR A 72 5.17 15.81 -12.82
C TYR A 72 3.81 15.51 -12.18
N PHE A 73 3.01 14.62 -12.79
CA PHE A 73 1.72 14.24 -12.22
C PHE A 73 1.89 13.53 -10.88
N PHE A 74 2.82 12.58 -10.79
CA PHE A 74 3.08 11.82 -9.57
C PHE A 74 3.49 12.74 -8.40
N GLU A 75 4.44 13.66 -8.63
CA GLU A 75 4.88 14.62 -7.60
C GLU A 75 3.72 15.48 -7.07
N ARG A 76 2.76 15.87 -7.93
CA ARG A 76 1.59 16.64 -7.50
C ARG A 76 0.58 15.88 -6.66
N ILE A 77 0.48 14.56 -6.85
CA ILE A 77 -0.46 13.73 -6.10
C ILE A 77 0.18 13.05 -4.89
N LYS A 78 1.51 13.04 -4.79
CA LYS A 78 2.28 12.35 -3.75
C LYS A 78 1.85 12.73 -2.34
N ASP A 79 1.60 14.01 -2.10
CA ASP A 79 1.14 14.54 -0.80
C ASP A 79 -0.31 14.18 -0.45
N HIS A 80 -1.08 13.71 -1.44
CA HIS A 80 -2.49 13.33 -1.31
C HIS A 80 -2.72 11.82 -1.30
N LEU A 81 -1.69 11.02 -1.61
CA LEU A 81 -1.72 9.57 -1.49
C LEU A 81 -1.62 9.17 -0.04
#